data_AF-A0A0T5NR95-F1
#
_entry.id   AF-A0A0T5NR95-F1
#
_cell.length_a   1.000
_cell.length_b   1.000
_cell.length_c   1.000
_cell.angle_alpha   90.00
_cell.angle_beta   90.00
_cell.angle_gamma   90.00
#
_symmetry.space_group_name_H-M   'P 1'
#
loop_
_entity.id
_entity.type
_entity.pdbx_description
1 polymer ?
#
loop_
_entity_poly.entity_id
_entity_poly.type
_entity_poly.pdbx_seq_one_letter_code
_entity_poly.pdbx_strand_id
1 'polypeptide(L)'
;MSAREDFWSRRKARVAAEDAAKAEAREEAQRAEARASLEEKSDAEVLELLGLPDPDTMNRGDDFSAFMAEAVPDRIRRWALRRLWGTNPALANLDGLLDYGEDFTDKAMVIENMQTAYQVGKGMLTHVQKLAREAEALTAMADTEGEGDTDAPEPDVDEAVEDADPLELAEAAPVYTYEVAAQEEDAYAPPPRRRMQFTFDDTAEPGT
;
A
#
# COMPACT_ATOMS: atom_id res chain seq x y z
N MET A 1 44.06 -11.45 -21.49
CA MET A 1 44.15 -12.92 -21.45
C MET A 1 43.97 -13.35 -20.00
N SER A 2 42.81 -13.87 -19.62
CA SER A 2 42.57 -14.38 -18.27
C SER A 2 43.29 -15.72 -18.12
N ALA A 3 44.26 -15.80 -17.20
CA ALA A 3 44.90 -17.07 -16.85
C ALA A 3 43.83 -18.00 -16.26
N ARG A 4 43.66 -19.19 -16.85
CA ARG A 4 42.79 -20.23 -16.30
C ARG A 4 43.32 -20.61 -14.93
N GLU A 5 42.51 -20.50 -13.89
CA GLU A 5 42.92 -20.89 -12.55
C GLU A 5 43.32 -22.38 -12.50
N ASP A 6 44.39 -22.70 -11.78
CA ASP A 6 44.91 -24.06 -11.66
C ASP A 6 44.06 -24.91 -10.69
N PHE A 7 43.99 -26.23 -10.92
CA PHE A 7 43.24 -27.16 -10.05
C PHE A 7 43.66 -27.06 -8.57
N TRP A 8 44.96 -26.87 -8.33
CA TRP A 8 45.52 -26.74 -6.99
C TRP A 8 45.15 -25.42 -6.29
N SER A 9 45.01 -24.31 -7.03
CA SER A 9 44.54 -23.05 -6.43
C SER A 9 43.09 -23.15 -6.01
N ARG A 10 42.22 -23.72 -6.87
CA ARG A 10 40.80 -23.99 -6.51
C ARG A 10 40.65 -24.91 -5.32
N ARG A 11 41.42 -26.01 -5.26
CA ARG A 11 41.36 -26.94 -4.12
C ARG A 11 41.83 -26.28 -2.83
N LYS A 12 42.91 -25.50 -2.88
CA LYS A 12 43.41 -24.76 -1.71
C LYS A 12 42.40 -23.70 -1.24
N ALA A 13 41.80 -22.95 -2.17
CA ALA A 13 40.75 -21.98 -1.87
C ALA A 13 39.53 -22.65 -1.22
N ARG A 14 39.10 -23.81 -1.73
CA ARG A 14 38.00 -24.57 -1.13
C ARG A 14 38.31 -25.06 0.29
N VAL A 15 39.50 -25.59 0.53
CA VAL A 15 39.93 -26.01 1.88
C VAL A 15 39.98 -24.81 2.83
N ALA A 16 40.52 -23.67 2.39
CA ALA A 16 40.54 -22.45 3.19
C ALA A 16 39.11 -21.95 3.51
N ALA A 17 38.18 -22.03 2.55
CA ALA A 17 36.78 -21.69 2.78
C ALA A 17 36.10 -22.66 3.77
N GLU A 18 36.38 -23.97 3.68
CA GLU A 18 35.89 -24.96 4.64
C GLU A 18 36.43 -24.71 6.05
N ASP A 19 37.70 -24.34 6.19
CA ASP A 19 38.31 -24.04 7.49
C ASP A 19 37.77 -22.72 8.08
N ALA A 20 37.54 -21.70 7.25
CA ALA A 20 36.87 -20.46 7.65
C ALA A 20 35.44 -20.73 8.12
N ALA A 21 34.65 -21.48 7.36
CA ALA A 21 33.28 -21.85 7.73
C ALA A 21 33.24 -22.66 9.05
N LYS A 22 34.22 -23.55 9.28
CA LYS A 22 34.33 -24.26 10.57
C LYS A 22 34.70 -23.34 11.73
N ALA A 23 35.52 -22.32 11.50
CA ALA A 23 35.85 -21.32 12.52
C ALA A 23 34.61 -20.48 12.86
N GLU A 24 33.91 -19.97 11.86
CA GLU A 24 32.65 -19.22 12.01
C GLU A 24 31.59 -20.05 12.76
N ALA A 25 31.38 -21.30 12.38
CA ALA A 25 30.43 -22.19 13.06
C ALA A 25 30.78 -22.43 14.54
N ARG A 26 32.08 -22.48 14.89
CA ARG A 26 32.52 -22.60 16.30
C ARG A 26 32.27 -21.32 17.08
N GLU A 27 32.52 -20.17 16.47
CA GLU A 27 32.23 -18.87 17.08
C GLU A 27 30.73 -18.68 17.28
N GLU A 28 29.91 -19.03 16.29
CA GLU A 28 28.45 -19.01 16.38
C GLU A 28 27.93 -19.93 17.48
N ALA A 29 28.48 -21.15 17.60
CA ALA A 29 28.13 -22.07 18.68
C ALA A 29 28.46 -21.46 20.06
N GLN A 30 29.64 -20.86 20.22
CA GLN A 30 30.03 -20.18 21.47
C GLN A 30 29.12 -18.98 21.78
N ARG A 31 28.76 -18.18 20.77
CA ARG A 31 27.81 -17.07 20.93
C ARG A 31 26.42 -17.58 21.33
N ALA A 32 25.96 -18.66 20.72
CA ALA A 32 24.67 -19.28 21.03
C ALA A 32 24.63 -19.85 22.46
N GLU A 33 25.69 -20.54 22.89
CA GLU A 33 25.83 -21.05 24.26
C GLU A 33 25.84 -19.90 25.28
N ALA A 34 26.58 -18.82 25.00
CA ALA A 34 26.59 -17.64 25.85
C ALA A 34 25.19 -17.02 25.98
N ARG A 35 24.45 -16.88 24.87
CA ARG A 35 23.07 -16.39 24.90
C ARG A 35 22.14 -17.31 25.68
N ALA A 36 22.23 -18.63 25.47
CA ALA A 36 21.43 -19.60 26.22
C ALA A 36 21.67 -19.50 27.73
N SER A 37 22.93 -19.31 28.16
CA SER A 37 23.26 -19.12 29.58
C SER A 37 22.66 -17.84 30.19
N LEU A 38 22.50 -16.78 29.40
CA LEU A 38 21.82 -15.55 29.81
C LEU A 38 20.30 -15.71 29.76
N GLU A 39 19.81 -16.58 28.87
CA GLU A 39 18.38 -16.85 28.76
C GLU A 39 17.81 -17.56 30.00
N GLU A 40 18.60 -18.41 30.66
CA GLU A 40 18.20 -19.11 31.89
C GLU A 40 18.17 -18.20 33.13
N LYS A 41 18.88 -17.07 33.11
CA LYS A 41 18.94 -16.13 34.24
C LYS A 41 17.70 -15.25 34.30
N SER A 42 17.46 -14.66 35.47
CA SER A 42 16.38 -13.68 35.65
C SER A 42 16.69 -12.37 34.91
N ASP A 43 15.65 -11.61 34.55
CA ASP A 43 15.80 -10.37 33.77
C ASP A 43 16.63 -9.33 34.52
N ALA A 44 16.40 -9.19 35.82
CA ALA A 44 17.15 -8.26 36.67
C ALA A 44 18.65 -8.60 36.72
N GLU A 45 19.01 -9.88 36.83
CA GLU A 45 20.40 -10.33 36.84
C GLU A 45 21.09 -10.07 35.49
N VAL A 46 20.38 -10.27 34.38
CA VAL A 46 20.93 -10.02 33.04
C VAL A 46 21.15 -8.53 32.83
N LEU A 47 20.22 -7.68 33.28
CA LEU A 47 20.38 -6.23 33.22
C LEU A 47 21.58 -5.76 34.04
N GLU A 48 21.74 -6.26 35.26
CA GLU A 48 22.88 -5.92 36.13
C GLU A 48 24.22 -6.39 35.52
N LEU A 49 24.28 -7.64 35.04
CA LEU A 49 25.48 -8.23 34.44
C LEU A 49 25.95 -7.45 33.20
N LEU A 50 24.99 -6.95 32.40
CA LEU A 50 25.26 -6.19 31.18
C LEU A 50 25.36 -4.68 31.43
N GLY A 51 25.13 -4.22 32.67
CA GLY A 51 25.15 -2.79 33.03
C GLY A 51 24.05 -1.98 32.33
N LEU A 52 22.91 -2.61 32.03
CA LEU A 52 21.79 -1.99 31.33
C LEU A 52 20.79 -1.38 32.32
N PRO A 53 20.19 -0.23 32.00
CA PRO A 53 19.11 0.34 32.80
C PRO A 53 17.83 -0.51 32.70
N ASP A 54 16.88 -0.29 33.62
CA ASP A 54 15.57 -0.92 33.56
C ASP A 54 14.71 -0.27 32.44
N PRO A 55 14.29 -1.03 31.41
CA PRO A 55 13.46 -0.54 30.33
C PRO A 55 12.20 0.21 30.78
N ASP A 56 11.53 -0.20 31.85
CA ASP A 56 10.26 0.44 32.26
C ASP A 56 10.47 1.86 32.82
N THR A 57 11.67 2.17 33.31
CA THR A 57 12.03 3.50 33.83
C THR A 57 12.46 4.49 32.75
N MET A 58 12.74 4.00 31.54
CA MET A 58 13.22 4.82 30.43
C MET A 58 12.11 5.66 29.81
N ASN A 59 12.50 6.82 29.28
CA ASN A 59 11.65 7.83 28.67
C ASN A 59 12.09 8.19 27.25
N ARG A 60 11.32 9.07 26.61
CA ARG A 60 11.67 9.59 25.28
C ARG A 60 13.01 10.33 25.35
N GLY A 61 13.94 9.96 24.47
CA GLY A 61 15.25 10.59 24.36
C GLY A 61 16.36 9.81 25.06
N ASP A 62 16.03 8.81 25.87
CA ASP A 62 17.01 7.87 26.42
C ASP A 62 17.54 6.92 25.33
N ASP A 63 18.75 6.41 25.54
CA ASP A 63 19.42 5.55 24.57
C ASP A 63 18.99 4.08 24.71
N PHE A 64 18.20 3.58 23.75
CA PHE A 64 17.78 2.18 23.67
C PHE A 64 18.74 1.31 22.84
N SER A 65 19.78 1.89 22.23
CA SER A 65 20.70 1.15 21.35
C SER A 65 21.50 0.09 22.09
N ALA A 66 21.80 0.31 23.37
CA ALA A 66 22.52 -0.65 24.22
C ALA A 66 21.80 -2.01 24.33
N PHE A 67 20.46 -2.04 24.25
CA PHE A 67 19.66 -3.27 24.28
C PHE A 67 19.69 -4.05 22.96
N MET A 68 20.20 -3.46 21.88
CA MET A 68 20.30 -4.11 20.56
C MET A 68 21.59 -4.90 20.38
N ALA A 69 22.48 -4.88 21.37
CA ALA A 69 23.71 -5.66 21.31
C ALA A 69 23.41 -7.18 21.20
N GLU A 70 24.27 -7.88 20.45
CA GLU A 70 24.11 -9.30 20.17
C GLU A 70 24.09 -10.18 21.43
N ALA A 71 24.73 -9.72 22.50
CA ALA A 71 24.78 -10.39 23.79
C ALA A 71 23.47 -10.33 24.58
N VAL A 72 22.57 -9.38 24.27
CA VAL A 72 21.33 -9.17 25.01
C VAL A 72 20.28 -10.21 24.59
N PRO A 73 19.66 -10.95 25.54
CA PRO A 73 18.58 -11.87 25.23
C PRO A 73 17.39 -11.19 24.55
N ASP A 74 16.75 -11.91 23.63
CA ASP A 74 15.66 -11.40 22.80
C ASP A 74 14.46 -10.87 23.62
N ARG A 75 14.17 -11.48 24.77
CA ARG A 75 13.05 -11.04 25.63
C ARG A 75 13.26 -9.63 26.17
N ILE A 76 14.49 -9.28 26.57
CA ILE A 76 14.83 -7.94 27.07
C ILE A 76 14.84 -6.95 25.91
N ARG A 77 15.37 -7.36 24.75
CA ARG A 77 15.32 -6.56 23.53
C ARG A 77 13.88 -6.18 23.16
N ARG A 78 12.96 -7.16 23.15
CA ARG A 78 11.53 -6.94 22.86
C ARG A 78 10.86 -6.07 23.92
N TRP A 79 11.21 -6.25 25.19
CA TRP A 79 10.70 -5.42 26.28
C TRP A 79 11.12 -3.95 26.11
N ALA A 80 12.40 -3.70 25.86
CA ALA A 80 12.94 -2.38 25.55
C ALA A 80 12.29 -1.74 24.31
N LEU A 81 12.12 -2.50 23.21
CA LEU A 81 11.45 -2.00 22.00
C LEU A 81 9.99 -1.64 22.25
N ARG A 82 9.26 -2.44 23.03
CA ARG A 82 7.87 -2.14 23.38
C ARG A 82 7.78 -0.81 24.14
N ARG A 83 8.72 -0.56 25.06
CA ARG A 83 8.80 0.74 25.75
C ARG A 83 9.14 1.87 24.78
N LEU A 84 10.14 1.68 23.91
CA LEU A 84 10.54 2.68 22.92
C LEU A 84 9.36 3.13 22.04
N TRP A 85 8.62 2.17 21.47
CA TRP A 85 7.45 2.46 20.63
C TRP A 85 6.32 3.14 21.40
N GLY A 86 6.13 2.80 22.68
CA GLY A 86 5.12 3.46 23.52
C GLY A 86 5.49 4.87 23.97
N THR A 87 6.78 5.16 24.15
CA THR A 87 7.26 6.45 24.68
C THR A 87 7.56 7.49 23.60
N ASN A 88 7.87 7.04 22.39
CA ASN A 88 8.16 7.90 21.24
C ASN A 88 6.98 7.94 20.25
N PRO A 89 6.09 8.95 20.33
CA PRO A 89 4.95 9.08 19.44
C PRO A 89 5.36 9.41 18.00
N ALA A 90 6.59 9.87 17.77
CA ALA A 90 7.07 10.06 16.40
C ALA A 90 7.09 8.74 15.62
N LEU A 91 7.28 7.61 16.31
CA LEU A 91 7.23 6.26 15.72
C LEU A 91 5.81 5.73 15.53
N ALA A 92 4.80 6.43 16.06
CA ALA A 92 3.39 6.08 15.92
C ALA A 92 2.65 6.93 14.87
N ASN A 93 3.34 7.91 14.29
CA ASN A 93 2.75 8.76 13.27
C ASN A 93 2.69 8.00 11.93
N LEU A 94 1.51 8.05 11.31
CA LEU A 94 1.36 7.69 9.90
C LEU A 94 1.83 8.90 9.09
N ASP A 95 2.97 8.76 8.42
CA ASP A 95 3.66 9.83 7.68
C ASP A 95 3.10 10.06 6.27
N GLY A 96 2.06 9.31 5.88
CA GLY A 96 1.46 9.37 4.55
C GLY A 96 2.28 8.66 3.47
N LEU A 97 3.38 7.96 3.83
CA LEU A 97 4.15 7.13 2.90
C LEU A 97 3.57 5.71 2.76
N LEU A 98 2.46 5.45 3.44
CA LEU A 98 1.75 4.17 3.38
C LEU A 98 0.72 4.22 2.25
N ASP A 99 1.14 3.90 1.03
CA ASP A 99 0.29 3.88 -0.18
C ASP A 99 -0.95 2.96 -0.04
N TYR A 100 -0.88 1.98 0.86
CA TYR A 100 -1.95 1.01 1.15
C TYR A 100 -2.59 1.20 2.53
N GLY A 101 -2.29 2.31 3.22
CA GLY A 101 -2.82 2.60 4.55
C GLY A 101 -4.26 3.13 4.55
N GLU A 102 -4.75 3.56 3.39
CA GLU A 102 -6.10 4.10 3.23
C GLU A 102 -7.13 3.00 2.93
N ASP A 103 -8.39 3.28 3.26
CA ASP A 103 -9.51 2.40 2.95
C ASP A 103 -9.95 2.59 1.49
N PHE A 104 -9.40 1.76 0.59
CA PHE A 104 -9.79 1.74 -0.83
C PHE A 104 -11.04 0.90 -1.12
N THR A 105 -11.71 0.36 -0.10
CA THR A 105 -13.02 -0.29 -0.26
C THR A 105 -14.17 0.71 -0.38
N ASP A 106 -13.85 1.99 -0.55
CA ASP A 106 -14.79 3.08 -0.43
C ASP A 106 -15.94 3.02 -1.43
N LYS A 107 -17.09 2.58 -0.90
CA LYS A 107 -18.41 2.75 -1.48
C LYS A 107 -18.92 4.19 -1.34
N ALA A 108 -18.24 5.08 -0.62
CA ALA A 108 -18.68 6.45 -0.37
C ALA A 108 -18.38 7.43 -1.52
N MET A 109 -17.53 7.06 -2.50
CA MET A 109 -17.46 7.78 -3.79
C MET A 109 -18.67 7.51 -4.71
N VAL A 110 -19.51 6.51 -4.38
CA VAL A 110 -20.77 6.28 -5.09
C VAL A 110 -21.82 7.20 -4.47
N ILE A 111 -22.03 8.34 -5.11
CA ILE A 111 -23.19 9.20 -4.83
C ILE A 111 -24.45 8.34 -4.90
N GLU A 112 -25.38 8.49 -3.94
CA GLU A 112 -26.66 7.78 -3.97
C GLU A 112 -27.33 8.00 -5.35
N ASN A 113 -27.61 6.89 -6.06
CA ASN A 113 -28.14 6.86 -7.43
C ASN A 113 -27.16 7.18 -8.58
N MET A 114 -25.85 7.08 -8.39
CA MET A 114 -24.91 7.14 -9.52
C MET A 114 -25.12 5.92 -10.45
N GLN A 115 -25.78 6.16 -11.58
CA GLN A 115 -25.99 5.14 -12.62
C GLN A 115 -24.92 5.28 -13.70
N THR A 116 -24.37 4.16 -14.15
CA THR A 116 -23.49 4.15 -15.32
C THR A 116 -24.35 4.25 -16.57
N ALA A 117 -23.87 5.00 -17.57
CA ALA A 117 -24.60 5.13 -18.83
C ALA A 117 -24.65 3.83 -19.64
N TYR A 118 -23.90 2.80 -19.23
CA TYR A 118 -23.82 1.53 -19.93
C TYR A 118 -24.83 0.53 -19.38
N GLN A 119 -25.79 0.10 -20.21
CA GLN A 119 -26.71 -0.98 -19.89
C GLN A 119 -26.24 -2.29 -20.54
N VAL A 120 -26.02 -3.33 -19.73
CA VAL A 120 -25.63 -4.67 -20.20
C VAL A 120 -26.67 -5.18 -21.21
N GLY A 121 -26.21 -5.58 -22.41
CA GLY A 121 -27.06 -6.09 -23.49
C GLY A 121 -27.78 -5.03 -24.33
N LYS A 122 -27.84 -3.76 -23.90
CA LYS A 122 -28.47 -2.65 -24.64
C LYS A 122 -27.49 -1.58 -25.15
N GLY A 123 -26.24 -1.63 -24.69
CA GLY A 123 -25.18 -0.70 -25.07
C GLY A 123 -25.33 0.69 -24.44
N MET A 124 -24.45 1.61 -24.84
CA MET A 124 -24.38 2.98 -24.30
C MET A 124 -25.41 3.94 -24.93
N LEU A 125 -25.67 3.78 -26.23
CA LEU A 125 -26.43 4.75 -27.04
C LEU A 125 -27.88 4.91 -26.59
N THR A 126 -28.53 3.81 -26.19
CA THR A 126 -29.94 3.81 -25.81
C THR A 126 -30.18 4.57 -24.50
N HIS A 127 -29.26 4.45 -23.55
CA HIS A 127 -29.35 5.14 -22.27
C HIS A 127 -28.98 6.63 -22.38
N VAL A 128 -27.96 6.97 -23.17
CA VAL A 128 -27.60 8.38 -23.43
C VAL A 128 -28.74 9.13 -24.11
N GLN A 129 -29.41 8.51 -25.09
CA GLN A 129 -30.60 9.10 -25.72
C GLN A 129 -31.76 9.28 -24.73
N LYS A 130 -31.92 8.37 -23.77
CA LYS A 130 -32.92 8.50 -22.71
C LYS A 130 -32.59 9.66 -21.77
N LEU A 131 -31.34 9.77 -21.33
CA LEU A 131 -30.88 10.90 -20.50
C LEU A 131 -31.06 12.24 -21.20
N ALA A 132 -30.77 12.32 -22.50
CA ALA A 132 -30.99 13.54 -23.29
C ALA A 132 -32.48 13.94 -23.31
N ARG A 133 -33.40 12.98 -23.52
CA ARG A 133 -34.84 13.24 -23.46
C ARG A 133 -35.32 13.64 -22.06
N GLU A 134 -34.78 13.03 -21.02
CA GLU A 134 -35.11 13.37 -19.63
C GLU A 134 -34.61 14.78 -19.26
N ALA A 135 -33.44 15.17 -19.75
CA ALA A 135 -32.91 16.53 -19.58
C ALA A 135 -33.74 17.57 -20.36
N GLU A 136 -34.13 17.29 -21.61
CA GLU A 136 -35.04 18.13 -22.40
C GLU A 136 -36.42 18.25 -21.73
N ALA A 137 -36.93 17.18 -21.12
CA ALA A 137 -38.19 17.21 -20.39
C ALA A 137 -38.08 18.01 -19.07
N LEU A 138 -37.00 17.84 -18.30
CA LEU A 138 -36.77 18.62 -17.07
C LEU A 138 -36.60 20.11 -17.36
N THR A 139 -35.90 20.46 -18.45
CA THR A 139 -35.75 21.86 -18.90
C THR A 139 -37.08 22.44 -19.38
N ALA A 140 -37.84 21.70 -20.19
CA ALA A 140 -39.19 22.13 -20.59
C ALA A 140 -40.15 22.27 -19.40
N MET A 141 -40.05 21.42 -18.38
CA MET A 141 -40.85 21.53 -17.14
C MET A 141 -40.44 22.75 -16.31
N ALA A 142 -39.13 23.04 -16.21
CA ALA A 142 -38.63 24.25 -15.54
C ALA A 142 -39.06 25.54 -16.27
N ASP A 143 -39.12 25.53 -17.60
CA ASP A 143 -39.62 26.65 -18.40
C ASP A 143 -41.14 26.85 -18.25
N THR A 144 -41.92 25.78 -18.04
CA THR A 144 -43.37 25.88 -17.82
C THR A 144 -43.78 26.33 -16.41
N GLU A 145 -42.89 26.27 -15.42
CA GLU A 145 -43.11 26.82 -14.07
C GLU A 145 -42.62 28.28 -13.94
N GLY A 146 -42.10 28.88 -15.02
CA GLY A 146 -41.51 30.22 -15.06
C GLY A 146 -42.40 31.36 -15.60
N GLU A 147 -43.72 31.19 -15.74
CA GLU A 147 -44.65 32.29 -16.05
C GLU A 147 -45.34 32.79 -14.77
N GLY A 148 -44.54 33.42 -13.91
CA GLY A 148 -44.98 34.15 -12.72
C GLY A 148 -44.12 35.39 -12.54
N ASP A 149 -44.60 36.51 -13.07
CA ASP A 149 -44.10 37.87 -12.89
C ASP A 149 -43.59 38.14 -11.46
N THR A 150 -42.30 38.46 -11.32
CA THR A 150 -41.79 39.31 -10.24
C THR A 150 -40.55 40.08 -10.69
N ASP A 151 -40.79 41.35 -10.99
CA ASP A 151 -39.86 42.48 -10.92
C ASP A 151 -38.96 42.40 -9.66
N ALA A 152 -37.64 42.27 -9.86
CA ALA A 152 -36.60 42.51 -8.86
C ALA A 152 -35.23 42.70 -9.54
N PRO A 153 -34.32 43.51 -8.95
CA PRO A 153 -33.49 44.46 -9.69
C PRO A 153 -32.20 43.87 -10.27
N GLU A 154 -31.68 44.56 -11.29
CA GLU A 154 -30.35 44.35 -11.88
C GLU A 154 -29.26 44.35 -10.80
N PRO A 155 -28.38 43.32 -10.74
CA PRO A 155 -27.14 43.45 -10.02
C PRO A 155 -26.14 44.26 -10.87
N ASP A 156 -25.76 45.43 -10.35
CA ASP A 156 -24.55 46.16 -10.75
C ASP A 156 -23.36 45.21 -10.77
N VAL A 157 -22.79 45.00 -11.96
CA VAL A 157 -21.54 44.27 -12.14
C VAL A 157 -20.46 45.32 -12.36
N ASP A 158 -19.78 45.69 -11.27
CA ASP A 158 -18.55 46.47 -11.30
C ASP A 158 -17.52 45.76 -12.21
N GLU A 159 -17.04 46.47 -13.23
CA GLU A 159 -15.90 46.09 -14.05
C GLU A 159 -14.63 46.06 -13.19
N ALA A 160 -14.23 44.86 -12.76
CA ALA A 160 -12.88 44.56 -12.33
C ALA A 160 -12.37 43.35 -13.13
N VAL A 161 -11.93 43.62 -14.37
CA VAL A 161 -11.11 42.70 -15.14
C VAL A 161 -9.69 42.81 -14.60
N GLU A 162 -9.40 42.07 -13.53
CA GLU A 162 -8.01 41.71 -13.21
C GLU A 162 -7.61 40.57 -14.15
N ASP A 163 -6.57 40.84 -14.95
CA ASP A 163 -5.89 39.91 -15.85
C ASP A 163 -5.63 38.55 -15.17
N ALA A 164 -6.50 37.58 -15.44
CA ALA A 164 -6.20 36.19 -15.19
C ALA A 164 -5.28 35.69 -16.30
N ASP A 165 -4.01 35.49 -15.95
CA ASP A 165 -3.00 34.80 -16.75
C ASP A 165 -3.60 33.54 -17.42
N PRO A 166 -3.42 33.35 -18.75
CA PRO A 166 -3.82 32.11 -19.39
C PRO A 166 -3.06 30.95 -18.76
N LEU A 167 -3.81 30.02 -18.15
CA LEU A 167 -3.29 28.76 -17.61
C LEU A 167 -2.33 28.10 -18.62
N GLU A 168 -1.04 28.11 -18.27
CA GLU A 168 -0.02 27.34 -18.98
C GLU A 168 -0.45 25.87 -19.02
N LEU A 169 -0.59 25.38 -20.24
CA LEU A 169 -0.85 23.99 -20.55
C LEU A 169 0.23 23.13 -19.87
N ALA A 170 -0.21 22.29 -18.94
CA ALA A 170 0.61 21.44 -18.10
C ALA A 170 1.83 20.85 -18.84
N GLU A 171 3.00 21.19 -18.32
CA GLU A 171 4.28 20.59 -18.66
C GLU A 171 4.19 19.06 -18.56
N ALA A 172 4.73 18.39 -19.58
CA ALA A 172 4.58 16.96 -19.81
C ALA A 172 4.93 16.12 -18.57
N ALA A 173 3.96 15.37 -18.06
CA ALA A 173 4.20 14.34 -17.04
C ALA A 173 5.25 13.33 -17.56
N PRO A 174 6.26 12.95 -16.76
CA PRO A 174 7.25 11.98 -17.20
C PRO A 174 6.59 10.62 -17.44
N VAL A 175 6.74 10.11 -18.65
CA VAL A 175 6.34 8.75 -19.02
C VAL A 175 7.28 7.78 -18.29
N TYR A 176 6.81 7.17 -17.21
CA TYR A 176 7.50 6.06 -16.57
C TYR A 176 7.39 4.82 -17.47
N THR A 177 8.49 4.44 -18.10
CA THR A 177 8.61 3.14 -18.76
C THR A 177 9.11 2.11 -17.76
N TYR A 178 8.24 1.17 -17.39
CA TYR A 178 8.61 0.01 -16.59
C TYR A 178 9.32 -1.00 -17.49
N GLU A 179 10.59 -1.30 -17.22
CA GLU A 179 11.24 -2.47 -17.81
C GLU A 179 10.63 -3.71 -17.15
N VAL A 180 9.84 -4.45 -17.92
CA VAL A 180 9.33 -5.76 -17.51
C VAL A 180 10.52 -6.72 -17.49
N ALA A 181 11.11 -6.93 -16.32
CA ALA A 181 12.03 -8.03 -16.10
C ALA A 181 11.29 -9.33 -16.45
N ALA A 182 11.82 -10.09 -17.42
CA ALA A 182 11.30 -11.38 -17.79
C ALA A 182 11.40 -12.33 -16.58
N GLN A 183 10.33 -12.41 -15.79
CA GLN A 183 10.14 -13.49 -14.83
C GLN A 183 10.02 -14.78 -15.63
N GLU A 184 10.82 -15.78 -15.26
CA GLU A 184 10.65 -17.15 -15.76
C GLU A 184 9.19 -17.56 -15.52
N GLU A 185 8.47 -17.85 -16.59
CA GLU A 185 7.09 -18.30 -16.55
C GLU A 185 7.02 -19.66 -15.87
N ASP A 186 6.90 -19.69 -14.54
CA ASP A 186 6.34 -20.84 -13.86
C ASP A 186 4.92 -21.03 -14.41
N ALA A 187 4.74 -22.09 -15.19
CA ALA A 187 3.56 -22.36 -15.99
C ALA A 187 2.28 -22.45 -15.15
N TYR A 188 1.66 -21.31 -14.87
CA TYR A 188 0.33 -21.23 -14.30
C TYR A 188 -0.69 -21.60 -15.38
N ALA A 189 -1.09 -22.86 -15.42
CA ALA A 189 -2.19 -23.32 -16.26
C ALA A 189 -3.51 -22.75 -15.72
N PRO A 190 -4.23 -21.89 -16.47
CA PRO A 190 -5.52 -21.39 -16.01
C PRO A 190 -6.52 -22.56 -15.87
N PRO A 191 -7.41 -22.52 -14.86
CA PRO A 191 -8.38 -23.59 -14.66
C PRO A 191 -9.26 -23.78 -15.92
N PRO A 192 -9.68 -25.03 -16.21
CA PRO A 192 -10.46 -25.30 -17.42
C PRO A 192 -11.77 -24.50 -17.40
N ARG A 193 -11.99 -23.74 -18.47
CA ARG A 193 -13.15 -22.88 -18.63
C ARG A 193 -14.42 -23.74 -18.70
N ARG A 194 -15.26 -23.67 -17.67
CA ARG A 194 -16.60 -24.27 -17.70
C ARG A 194 -17.49 -23.43 -18.60
N ARG A 195 -18.09 -24.04 -19.63
CA ARG A 195 -19.07 -23.38 -20.49
C ARG A 195 -20.36 -23.19 -19.69
N MET A 196 -20.66 -21.96 -19.28
CA MET A 196 -21.95 -21.62 -18.68
C MET A 196 -23.03 -21.74 -19.76
N GLN A 197 -24.02 -22.59 -19.52
CA GLN A 197 -25.25 -22.66 -20.31
C GLN A 197 -26.33 -21.89 -19.55
N PHE A 198 -26.91 -20.90 -20.23
CA PHE A 198 -28.08 -20.18 -19.74
C PHE A 198 -29.30 -20.69 -20.50
N THR A 199 -30.31 -21.12 -19.77
CA THR A 199 -31.64 -21.42 -20.30
C THR A 199 -32.59 -20.35 -19.77
N PHE A 200 -33.31 -19.71 -20.68
CA PHE A 200 -34.38 -18.78 -20.34
C PHE A 200 -35.70 -19.51 -20.62
N ASP A 201 -36.58 -19.57 -19.61
CA ASP A 201 -37.95 -19.99 -19.82
C ASP A 201 -38.67 -18.89 -20.62
N ASP A 202 -38.98 -19.19 -21.88
CA ASP A 202 -39.81 -18.32 -22.72
C ASP A 202 -41.28 -18.64 -22.42
N THR A 203 -41.78 -18.11 -21.30
CA THR A 203 -43.22 -18.05 -21.01
C THR A 203 -43.73 -16.65 -21.32
N ALA A 204 -43.78 -16.32 -22.61
CA ALA A 204 -44.73 -15.35 -23.13
C ALA A 204 -45.89 -16.10 -23.76
N GLU A 205 -46.94 -16.38 -22.97
CA GLU A 205 -48.23 -16.74 -23.55
C GLU A 205 -48.72 -15.56 -24.41
N PRO A 206 -49.06 -15.77 -25.69
CA PRO A 206 -49.70 -14.73 -26.47
C PRO A 206 -51.14 -14.57 -25.96
N GLY A 207 -51.38 -13.50 -25.19
CA GLY A 207 -52.72 -13.05 -24.87
C GLY A 207 -53.49 -12.70 -26.14
N THR A 208 -54.61 -13.37 -26.34
CA THR A 208 -55.77 -12.92 -27.14
C THR A 208 -56.81 -12.36 -26.21
#